data_AF-A0A2W5AVU9-F1
#
_entry.id   AF-A0A2W5AVU9-F1
#
_cell.length_a   1.000
_cell.length_b   1.000
_cell.length_c   1.000
_cell.angle_alpha   90.00
_cell.angle_beta   90.00
_cell.angle_gamma   90.00
#
_symmetry.space_group_name_H-M   'P 1'
#
loop_
_entity.id
_entity.type
_entity.pdbx_description
1 polymer ?
#
loop_
_entity_poly.entity_id
_entity_poly.type
_entity_poly.pdbx_seq_one_letter_code
_entity_poly.pdbx_strand_id
1 'polypeptide(L)' 'MARRQISVDALSEESGVPISTLRRSVKGYRPFTIQELFVITRLLDTTVVEIIQRAEDQLAA' A
#
# COMPACT_ATOMS: atom_id res chain seq x y z
N MET A 1 9.45 -8.45 11.48
CA MET A 1 9.49 -8.19 10.03
C MET A 1 9.92 -6.76 9.80
N ALA A 2 11.10 -6.52 9.21
CA ALA A 2 11.59 -5.17 8.93
C ALA A 2 10.69 -4.51 7.86
N ARG A 3 10.30 -3.24 8.02
CA ARG A 3 9.52 -2.52 7.01
C ARG A 3 10.35 -2.43 5.72
N ARG A 4 9.87 -3.06 4.65
CA ARG A 4 10.46 -2.90 3.32
C ARG A 4 10.29 -1.45 2.88
N GLN A 5 11.40 -0.76 2.64
CA GLN A 5 11.38 0.60 2.09
C GLN A 5 11.46 0.48 0.57
N ILE A 6 10.33 0.72 -0.11
CA ILE A 6 10.26 0.84 -1.57
C ILE A 6 9.90 2.28 -1.91
N SER A 7 10.53 2.84 -2.95
CA SER A 7 10.12 4.15 -3.46
C SER A 7 8.77 4.05 -4.16
N VAL A 8 8.01 5.15 -4.21
CA VAL A 8 6.74 5.19 -4.96
C VAL A 8 6.98 4.94 -6.44
N ASP A 9 8.15 5.34 -6.94
CA ASP A 9 8.55 5.17 -8.33
C ASP A 9 8.77 3.68 -8.65
N ALA A 10 9.54 2.97 -7.82
CA ALA A 10 9.74 1.52 -7.95
C ALA A 10 8.42 0.75 -7.77
N LEU A 11 7.57 1.17 -6.84
CA LEU A 11 6.25 0.58 -6.67
C LEU A 11 5.38 0.76 -7.91
N SER A 12 5.50 1.90 -8.61
CA SER A 12 4.78 2.15 -9.87
C SER A 12 5.22 1.20 -10.98
N GLU A 13 6.53 1.03 -11.14
CA GLU A 13 7.11 0.12 -12.13
C GLU A 13 6.73 -1.33 -11.86
N GLU A 14 6.85 -1.79 -10.60
CA GLU A 14 6.58 -3.18 -10.24
C GLU A 14 5.08 -3.54 -10.22
N SER A 15 4.21 -2.58 -9.87
CA SER A 15 2.75 -2.82 -9.80
C SER A 15 2.01 -2.57 -11.11
N GLY A 16 2.62 -1.84 -12.06
CA GLY A 16 1.94 -1.34 -13.25
C GLY A 16 0.92 -0.23 -12.96
N VAL A 17 0.78 0.22 -11.71
CA VAL A 17 -0.10 1.34 -11.36
C VAL A 17 0.61 2.65 -11.70
N PRO A 18 -0.02 3.59 -12.43
CA PRO A 18 0.60 4.87 -12.75
C PRO A 18 1.09 5.62 -11.51
N ILE A 19 2.28 6.19 -11.58
CA ILE A 19 2.92 6.92 -10.48
C ILE A 19 2.05 8.05 -9.92
N SER A 20 1.33 8.77 -10.77
CA SER A 20 0.40 9.83 -10.39
C SER A 20 -0.78 9.28 -9.56
N THR A 21 -1.25 8.08 -9.91
CA THR A 21 -2.30 7.36 -9.19
C THR A 21 -1.80 6.92 -7.81
N LEU A 22 -0.62 6.29 -7.73
CA LEU A 22 -0.03 5.89 -6.44
C LEU A 22 0.19 7.09 -5.51
N ARG A 23 0.75 8.19 -6.03
CA ARG A 23 0.96 9.43 -5.24
C ARG A 23 -0.35 9.99 -4.69
N ARG A 24 -1.44 9.94 -5.46
CA ARG A 24 -2.76 10.36 -4.99
C ARG A 24 -3.30 9.42 -3.92
N SER A 25 -3.14 8.12 -4.10
CA SER A 25 -3.63 7.12 -3.14
C SER A 25 -2.87 7.17 -1.81
N VAL A 26 -1.54 7.24 -1.84
CA VAL A 26 -0.70 7.35 -0.64
C VAL A 26 -1.00 8.61 0.16
N LYS A 27 -1.33 9.72 -0.51
CA LYS A 27 -1.73 10.99 0.13
C LYS A 27 -3.20 11.02 0.57
N GLY A 28 -3.98 9.96 0.32
CA GLY A 28 -5.39 9.89 0.69
C GLY A 28 -6.35 10.67 -0.22
N TYR A 29 -5.89 11.22 -1.36
CA TYR A 29 -6.76 11.91 -2.32
C TYR A 29 -7.65 10.96 -3.14
N ARG A 30 -7.35 9.67 -3.11
CA ARG A 30 -8.09 8.59 -3.80
C ARG A 30 -7.93 7.31 -2.98
N PRO A 31 -8.97 6.47 -2.85
CA PRO A 31 -8.81 5.15 -2.26
C PRO A 31 -8.01 4.20 -3.19
N PHE A 32 -7.38 3.19 -2.61
CA PHE A 32 -6.90 2.04 -3.38
C PHE A 32 -8.09 1.15 -3.77
N THR A 33 -8.06 0.58 -4.98
CA THR A 33 -8.95 -0.54 -5.29
C THR A 33 -8.48 -1.81 -4.55
N ILE A 34 -9.35 -2.80 -4.41
CA ILE A 34 -8.98 -4.09 -3.79
C ILE A 34 -7.79 -4.71 -4.53
N GLN A 35 -7.81 -4.69 -5.87
CA GLN A 35 -6.74 -5.26 -6.69
C GLN A 35 -5.41 -4.51 -6.47
N GLU A 36 -5.42 -3.18 -6.45
CA GLU A 36 -4.22 -2.37 -6.17
C GLU A 36 -3.65 -2.70 -4.79
N LEU A 37 -4.51 -2.86 -3.78
CA LEU A 37 -4.13 -3.21 -2.42
C LEU A 37 -3.41 -4.57 -2.36
N PHE A 38 -3.95 -5.60 -3.00
CA PHE A 38 -3.33 -6.92 -3.05
C PHE A 38 -1.98 -6.92 -3.80
N VAL A 39 -1.87 -6.18 -4.90
CA VAL A 39 -0.61 -6.05 -5.64
C VAL A 39 0.45 -5.35 -4.78
N ILE A 40 0.11 -4.20 -4.19
CA ILE A 40 1.04 -3.40 -3.39
C ILE A 40 1.48 -4.16 -2.14
N THR A 41 0.56 -4.82 -1.43
CA THR A 41 0.91 -5.61 -0.23
C THR A 41 1.86 -6.76 -0.55
N ARG A 42 1.65 -7.46 -1.68
CA ARG A 42 2.58 -8.50 -2.14
C ARG A 42 3.98 -7.94 -2.42
N LEU A 43 4.08 -6.78 -3.06
CA LEU A 43 5.38 -6.14 -3.33
C LEU A 43 6.08 -5.67 -2.05
N LEU A 44 5.31 -5.29 -1.03
CA LEU A 44 5.82 -4.87 0.28
C LEU A 44 6.13 -6.02 1.23
N ASP A 45 5.95 -7.28 0.79
CA ASP A 45 6.09 -8.48 1.63
C ASP A 45 5.23 -8.40 2.91
N THR A 46 3.97 -7.98 2.74
CA THR A 46 2.98 -7.89 3.81
C THR A 46 1.64 -8.41 3.30
N THR A 47 0.69 -8.60 4.22
CA THR A 47 -0.69 -9.00 3.86
C THR A 47 -1.68 -7.87 4.09
N VAL A 48 -2.78 -7.88 3.36
CA VAL A 48 -3.91 -6.96 3.61
C VAL A 48 -4.43 -7.10 5.04
N VAL A 49 -4.45 -8.33 5.57
CA VAL A 49 -4.88 -8.62 6.95
C VAL A 49 -3.99 -7.91 7.97
N GLU A 50 -2.66 -7.95 7.79
CA GLU A 50 -1.72 -7.25 8.68
C GLU A 50 -1.92 -5.73 8.65
N ILE A 51 -2.26 -5.16 7.48
CA ILE A 51 -2.54 -3.72 7.35
C ILE A 51 -3.82 -3.36 8.10
N ILE A 52 -4.88 -4.13 7.91
CA ILE A 52 -6.18 -3.88 8.58
C ILE A 52 -6.02 -4.04 10.09
N GLN A 53 -5.37 -5.10 10.57
CA GLN A 53 -5.16 -5.31 12.00
C GLN A 53 -4.44 -4.13 12.64
N ARG A 54 -3.38 -3.60 12.01
CA ARG A 54 -2.68 -2.41 12.51
C ARG A 54 -3.54 -1.16 12.53
N ALA A 55 -4.44 -1.00 11.56
CA ALA A 55 -5.37 0.13 11.54
C ALA A 55 -6.42 0.03 12.66
N GLU A 56 -6.95 -1.18 12.91
CA GLU A 56 -7.84 -1.46 14.04
C GLU A 56 -7.14 -1.19 15.38
N ASP A 57 -5.90 -1.67 15.54
CA ASP A 57 -5.12 -1.45 16.77
C ASP A 57 -4.85 0.05 17.02
N GLN A 58 -4.66 0.85 15.95
CA GLN A 58 -4.49 2.30 16.04
C GLN A 58 -5.77 3.06 16.35
N LEU A 59 -6.93 2.56 15.90
CA LEU A 59 -8.23 3.14 16.22
C LEU A 59 -8.66 2.83 17.66
N ALA A 60 -8.20 1.71 18.21
CA ALA A 60 -8.50 1.30 19.58
C ALA A 60 -7.58 1.93 20.65
N ALA A 61 -6.50 2.59 20.23
CA ALA A 61 -5.51 3.25 21.09
C ALA A 61 -5.83 4.74 21.33
#